data_AF-A0A7S2AG91-F1
#
_entry.id   AF-A0A7S2AG91-F1
#
_cell.length_a   1.000
_cell.length_b   1.000
_cell.length_c   1.000
_cell.angle_alpha   90.00
_cell.angle_beta   90.00
_cell.angle_gamma   90.00
#
_symmetry.space_group_name_H-M   'P 1'
#
loop_
_entity.id
_entity.type
_entity.pdbx_description
1 polymer ?
#
loop_
_entity_poly.entity_id
_entity_poly.type
_entity_poly.pdbx_seq_one_letter_code
_entity_poly.pdbx_strand_id
1 'polypeptide(L)'
;MRHGSGLRPRECIVPEVPRTHHFGTQGANVKKGSALAKMLERMEVSRLEPGYLGDLSYLLQANYEAELRVLIQKAGTIRRSSLQLAERARGRGKFFVVPYSREEYKDVAKRLQISAAQPRTAHRGVVITRHPQSRAVVILVDRRQAEGLLPDEELWRPHPRRQVGKAGPGDSCDGHCAKLGMRCEAKELEFVNNCEALQKEFLCEDGCGHQVGQEIPAYVHDRGRDTALQCLVTDDAIPTCSAHVPVTTRLCACVPL
;
A
#
# COMPACT_ATOMS: atom_id res chain seq x y z
N MET A 1 1.85 -0.77 16.76
CA MET A 1 1.50 0.68 16.63
C MET A 1 1.07 1.07 15.22
N ARG A 2 1.70 0.58 14.14
CA ARG A 2 1.13 0.78 12.77
C ARG A 2 -0.11 -0.08 12.56
N HIS A 3 -0.08 -1.28 13.12
CA HIS A 3 -1.15 -2.26 13.06
C HIS A 3 -1.26 -2.96 14.42
N GLY A 4 -2.48 -3.35 14.81
CA GLY A 4 -2.82 -3.96 16.09
C GLY A 4 -4.33 -3.94 16.31
N SER A 5 -4.84 -4.99 16.95
CA SER A 5 -6.23 -5.06 17.39
C SER A 5 -6.60 -3.83 18.23
N GLY A 6 -7.74 -3.20 17.92
CA GLY A 6 -8.22 -2.00 18.62
C GLY A 6 -7.66 -0.65 18.15
N LEU A 7 -6.72 -0.60 17.20
CA LEU A 7 -6.31 0.67 16.58
C LEU A 7 -7.36 1.10 15.54
N ARG A 8 -8.12 2.16 15.86
CA ARG A 8 -8.93 2.85 14.84
C ARG A 8 -8.02 3.39 13.74
N PRO A 9 -8.46 3.38 12.46
CA PRO A 9 -7.71 4.00 11.39
C PRO A 9 -7.50 5.47 11.73
N ARG A 10 -6.23 5.83 11.93
CA ARG A 10 -5.77 7.19 12.26
C ARG A 10 -4.57 7.47 11.40
N GLU A 11 -4.41 8.72 11.02
CA GLU A 11 -3.30 9.18 10.20
C GLU A 11 -2.37 10.07 11.01
N CYS A 12 -1.13 10.20 10.54
CA CYS A 12 -0.14 11.09 11.14
C CYS A 12 0.18 12.20 10.15
N ILE A 13 0.31 13.42 10.66
CA ILE A 13 0.84 14.55 9.89
C ILE A 13 2.35 14.36 9.77
N VAL A 14 2.86 14.42 8.54
CA VAL A 14 4.30 14.37 8.25
C VAL A 14 4.68 15.58 7.38
N PRO A 15 5.81 16.24 7.64
CA PRO A 15 6.27 17.34 6.79
C PRO A 15 6.85 16.79 5.48
N GLU A 16 6.77 17.59 4.40
CA GLU A 16 7.39 17.24 3.11
C GLU A 16 8.91 17.01 3.23
N VAL A 17 9.58 17.84 4.04
CA VAL A 17 10.99 17.69 4.38
C VAL A 17 11.10 17.31 5.86
N PRO A 18 11.68 16.14 6.19
CA PRO A 18 11.85 15.67 7.56
C PRO A 18 12.53 16.69 8.48
N ARG A 19 12.15 16.69 9.76
CA ARG A 19 12.79 17.51 10.81
C ARG A 19 13.82 16.73 11.63
N THR A 20 14.00 15.45 11.33
CA THR A 20 14.93 14.56 12.01
C THR A 20 15.76 13.81 10.99
N HIS A 21 16.97 13.41 11.39
CA HIS A 21 17.92 12.71 10.54
C HIS A 21 18.39 11.43 11.23
N HIS A 22 18.35 10.32 10.51
CA HIS A 22 18.89 9.05 10.99
C HIS A 22 20.39 8.95 10.67
N PHE A 23 21.26 9.20 11.65
CA PHE A 23 22.72 9.18 11.48
C PHE A 23 23.37 7.80 11.70
N GLY A 24 22.63 6.84 12.27
CA GLY A 24 23.17 5.52 12.58
C GLY A 24 23.49 4.70 11.32
N THR A 25 24.72 4.23 11.19
CA THR A 25 25.15 3.38 10.06
C THR A 25 25.08 1.88 10.37
N GLN A 26 24.87 1.52 11.64
CA GLN A 26 24.70 0.17 12.13
C GLN A 26 23.75 0.15 13.34
N GLY A 27 22.90 -0.87 13.44
CA GLY A 27 21.98 -1.10 14.56
C GLY A 27 21.25 -2.43 14.42
N ALA A 28 20.23 -2.67 15.25
CA ALA A 28 19.47 -3.92 15.26
C ALA A 28 18.92 -4.31 13.86
N ASN A 29 18.44 -3.31 13.09
CA ASN A 29 17.81 -3.52 11.78
C ASN A 29 18.48 -2.74 10.64
N VAL A 30 19.52 -1.94 10.93
CA VAL A 30 20.26 -1.18 9.93
C VAL A 30 21.65 -1.80 9.80
N LYS A 31 21.95 -2.34 8.62
CA LYS A 31 23.28 -2.87 8.29
C LYS A 31 24.02 -1.88 7.41
N LYS A 32 25.30 -1.61 7.72
CA LYS A 32 26.16 -0.72 6.94
C LYS A 32 26.16 -1.15 5.47
N GLY A 33 25.97 -0.20 4.55
CA GLY A 33 25.94 -0.45 3.10
C GLY A 33 24.65 -1.07 2.56
N SER A 34 23.67 -1.43 3.42
CA SER A 34 22.35 -1.89 2.98
C SER A 34 21.60 -0.81 2.18
N ALA A 35 20.61 -1.23 1.38
CA ALA A 35 19.75 -0.30 0.65
C ALA A 35 19.02 0.68 1.59
N LEU A 36 18.59 0.21 2.77
CA LEU A 36 17.98 1.06 3.79
C LEU A 36 18.96 2.10 4.33
N ALA A 37 20.18 1.70 4.68
CA ALA A 37 21.20 2.64 5.16
C ALA A 37 21.50 3.74 4.12
N LYS A 38 21.68 3.36 2.85
CA LYS A 38 21.92 4.29 1.74
C LYS A 38 20.75 5.26 1.49
N MET A 39 19.52 4.80 1.74
CA MET A 39 18.33 5.64 1.61
C MET A 39 18.24 6.65 2.75
N LEU A 40 18.42 6.19 4.00
CA LEU A 40 18.39 7.04 5.19
C LEU A 40 19.46 8.13 5.14
N GLU A 41 20.68 7.80 4.69
CA GLU A 41 21.79 8.74 4.51
C GLU A 41 21.50 9.87 3.50
N ARG A 42 20.63 9.62 2.51
CA ARG A 42 20.26 10.59 1.48
C ARG A 42 19.00 11.40 1.83
N MET A 43 18.36 11.13 2.96
CA MET A 43 17.15 11.86 3.35
C MET A 43 17.49 13.30 3.70
N GLU A 44 16.79 14.23 3.06
CA GLU A 44 16.92 15.65 3.35
C GLU A 44 16.43 15.99 4.75
N VAL A 45 17.00 17.06 5.31
CA VAL A 45 16.63 17.59 6.63
C VAL A 45 16.29 19.06 6.49
N SER A 46 15.10 19.43 6.95
CA SER A 46 14.64 20.80 6.86
C SER A 46 15.50 21.69 7.75
N ARG A 47 15.93 22.82 7.18
CA ARG A 47 16.65 23.89 7.89
C ARG A 47 15.75 25.10 8.20
N LEU A 48 14.43 24.95 8.02
CA LEU A 48 13.49 26.01 8.37
C LEU A 48 13.40 26.11 9.90
N GLU A 49 13.44 27.33 10.42
CA GLU A 49 13.24 27.61 11.84
C GLU A 49 11.82 27.22 12.31
N PRO A 50 11.59 27.06 13.63
CA PRO A 50 10.25 26.89 14.18
C PRO A 50 9.30 28.05 13.82
N GLY A 51 8.01 27.77 13.66
CA GLY A 51 6.97 28.78 13.41
C GLY A 51 6.68 29.11 11.94
N TYR A 52 7.39 28.50 10.99
CA TYR A 52 7.26 28.80 9.55
C TYR A 52 6.14 28.04 8.80
N LEU A 53 5.29 27.28 9.49
CA LEU A 53 4.31 26.40 8.84
C LEU A 53 3.01 27.13 8.42
N GLY A 54 2.82 28.40 8.78
CA GLY A 54 1.65 29.19 8.38
C GLY A 54 0.33 28.61 8.89
N ASP A 55 -0.75 28.81 8.12
CA ASP A 55 -2.05 28.18 8.41
C ASP A 55 -2.02 26.68 8.07
N LEU A 56 -2.41 25.86 9.04
CA LEU A 56 -2.43 24.40 8.97
C LEU A 56 -3.85 23.82 8.84
N SER A 57 -4.87 24.67 8.68
CA SER A 57 -6.27 24.26 8.53
C SER A 57 -6.49 23.29 7.37
N TYR A 58 -5.64 23.33 6.33
CA TYR A 58 -5.67 22.40 5.20
C TYR A 58 -5.36 20.94 5.57
N LEU A 59 -4.73 20.69 6.74
CA LEU A 59 -4.43 19.34 7.23
C LEU A 59 -5.63 18.66 7.89
N LEU A 60 -6.75 19.38 8.10
CA LEU A 60 -8.00 18.79 8.54
C LEU A 60 -8.58 17.92 7.42
N GLN A 61 -9.08 16.74 7.75
CA GLN A 61 -9.46 15.71 6.78
C GLN A 61 -10.29 16.22 5.59
N ALA A 62 -11.39 16.94 5.86
CA ALA A 62 -12.26 17.44 4.80
C ALA A 62 -11.55 18.42 3.85
N ASN A 63 -10.71 19.30 4.40
CA ASN A 63 -9.94 20.26 3.62
C ASN A 63 -8.85 19.55 2.81
N TYR A 64 -8.13 18.62 3.45
CA TYR A 64 -7.08 17.84 2.81
C TYR A 64 -7.62 17.02 1.63
N GLU A 65 -8.76 16.35 1.82
CA GLU A 65 -9.40 15.57 0.75
C GLU A 65 -9.85 16.46 -0.42
N ALA A 66 -10.39 17.65 -0.14
CA ALA A 66 -10.79 18.60 -1.18
C ALA A 66 -9.57 19.11 -1.97
N GLU A 67 -8.50 19.51 -1.28
CA GLU A 67 -7.27 19.97 -1.91
C GLU A 67 -6.59 18.86 -2.72
N LEU A 68 -6.55 17.64 -2.20
CA LEU A 68 -5.96 16.49 -2.89
C LEU A 68 -6.68 16.19 -4.21
N ARG A 69 -8.01 16.23 -4.23
CA ARG A 69 -8.80 16.06 -5.47
C ARG A 69 -8.45 17.13 -6.49
N VAL A 70 -8.42 18.40 -6.08
CA VAL A 70 -8.06 19.52 -6.96
C VAL A 70 -6.63 19.36 -7.51
N LEU A 71 -5.70 18.93 -6.67
CA LEU A 71 -4.31 18.69 -7.05
C LEU A 71 -4.19 17.59 -8.11
N ILE A 72 -4.88 16.47 -7.91
CA ILE A 72 -4.88 15.32 -8.84
C ILE A 72 -5.54 15.71 -10.16
N GLN A 73 -6.68 16.40 -10.14
CA GLN A 73 -7.40 16.82 -11.34
C GLN A 73 -6.61 17.82 -12.21
N LYS A 74 -5.79 18.67 -11.58
CA LYS A 74 -4.93 19.64 -12.30
C LYS A 74 -3.64 19.02 -12.83
N ALA A 75 -3.27 17.84 -12.36
CA ALA A 75 -2.03 17.19 -12.74
C ALA A 75 -2.15 16.49 -14.10
N GLY A 76 -1.05 16.43 -14.84
CA GLY A 76 -1.01 15.63 -16.07
C GLY A 76 -0.86 14.15 -15.75
N THR A 77 -1.79 13.31 -16.20
CA THR A 77 -1.66 11.86 -16.03
C THR A 77 -0.62 11.30 -17.00
N ILE A 78 0.36 10.56 -16.47
CA ILE A 78 1.37 9.85 -17.26
C ILE A 78 1.43 8.39 -16.85
N ARG A 79 1.69 7.51 -17.82
CA ARG A 79 1.94 6.09 -17.55
C ARG A 79 3.28 5.91 -16.83
N ARG A 80 3.39 4.84 -16.02
CA ARG A 80 4.65 4.37 -15.40
C ARG A 80 5.82 4.31 -16.38
N SER A 81 5.59 3.81 -17.59
CA SER A 81 6.60 3.70 -18.65
C SER A 81 7.17 5.05 -19.05
N SER A 82 6.38 6.11 -18.88
CA SER A 82 6.67 7.47 -19.31
C SER A 82 7.14 8.37 -18.15
N LEU A 83 7.63 7.81 -17.04
CA LEU A 83 8.23 8.59 -15.95
C LEU A 83 9.38 9.50 -16.41
N GLN A 84 10.06 9.14 -17.51
CA GLN A 84 11.05 10.01 -18.15
C GLN A 84 10.46 11.35 -18.64
N LEU A 85 9.15 11.44 -18.88
CA LEU A 85 8.49 12.72 -19.18
C LEU A 85 8.52 13.64 -17.96
N ALA A 86 8.30 13.11 -16.75
CA ALA A 86 8.46 13.86 -15.51
C ALA A 86 9.93 14.24 -15.27
N GLU A 87 10.88 13.40 -15.68
CA GLU A 87 12.32 13.72 -15.66
C GLU A 87 12.68 14.90 -16.57
N ARG A 88 12.11 14.94 -17.78
CA ARG A 88 12.39 15.98 -18.79
C ARG A 88 11.54 17.23 -18.61
N ALA A 89 10.57 17.21 -17.70
CA ALA A 89 9.73 18.35 -17.37
C ALA A 89 10.58 19.49 -16.79
N ARG A 90 11.08 20.37 -17.66
CA ARG A 90 11.76 21.61 -17.25
C ARG A 90 10.73 22.56 -16.62
N GLY A 91 11.03 23.05 -15.42
CA GLY A 91 10.22 24.04 -14.69
C GLY A 91 9.71 23.53 -13.34
N ARG A 92 9.87 24.34 -12.29
CA ARG A 92 9.23 24.14 -10.98
C ARG A 92 7.71 24.21 -11.14
N GLY A 93 6.96 23.34 -10.46
CA GLY A 93 5.49 23.43 -10.38
C GLY A 93 4.69 22.56 -11.37
N LYS A 94 5.31 21.61 -12.07
CA LYS A 94 4.56 20.59 -12.81
C LYS A 94 4.18 19.42 -11.90
N PHE A 95 2.92 19.00 -12.00
CA PHE A 95 2.32 17.92 -11.25
C PHE A 95 1.99 16.78 -12.20
N PHE A 96 2.40 15.56 -11.85
CA PHE A 96 2.14 14.36 -12.62
C PHE A 96 1.43 13.33 -11.77
N VAL A 97 0.34 12.79 -12.29
CA VAL A 97 -0.34 11.64 -11.69
C VAL A 97 0.15 10.37 -12.38
N VAL A 98 0.50 9.37 -11.59
CA VAL A 98 0.97 8.06 -12.06
C VAL A 98 0.09 6.99 -11.42
N PRO A 99 -0.93 6.49 -12.13
CA PRO A 99 -1.69 5.33 -11.69
C PRO A 99 -0.74 4.13 -11.57
N TYR A 100 -0.85 3.38 -10.47
CA TYR A 100 -0.06 2.17 -10.24
C TYR A 100 -0.88 1.09 -9.53
N SER A 101 -0.43 -0.14 -9.64
CA SER A 101 -0.86 -1.25 -8.78
C SER A 101 0.25 -1.61 -7.80
N ARG A 102 -0.08 -2.21 -6.64
CA ARG A 102 0.92 -2.61 -5.63
C ARG A 102 2.03 -3.49 -6.21
N GLU A 103 1.69 -4.35 -7.16
CA GLU A 103 2.59 -5.22 -7.91
C GLU A 103 3.64 -4.43 -8.72
N GLU A 104 3.27 -3.24 -9.19
CA GLU A 104 4.14 -2.34 -9.96
C GLU A 104 4.91 -1.34 -9.07
N TYR A 105 4.53 -1.20 -7.79
CA TYR A 105 5.06 -0.18 -6.90
C TYR A 105 6.59 -0.25 -6.77
N LYS A 106 7.14 -1.46 -6.61
CA LYS A 106 8.59 -1.66 -6.42
C LYS A 106 9.42 -1.05 -7.56
N ASP A 107 8.95 -1.20 -8.79
CA ASP A 107 9.62 -0.65 -9.97
C ASP A 107 9.56 0.88 -10.01
N VAL A 108 8.38 1.43 -9.72
CA VAL A 108 8.14 2.88 -9.67
C VAL A 108 8.97 3.51 -8.55
N ALA A 109 8.92 2.93 -7.35
CA ALA A 109 9.65 3.38 -6.17
C ALA A 109 11.16 3.42 -6.40
N LYS A 110 11.71 2.40 -7.08
CA LYS A 110 13.14 2.35 -7.43
C LYS A 110 13.54 3.50 -8.35
N ARG A 111 12.72 3.83 -9.35
CA ARG A 111 12.97 4.96 -10.28
C ARG A 111 12.89 6.32 -9.57
N LEU A 112 11.96 6.46 -8.65
CA LEU A 112 11.78 7.67 -7.84
C LEU A 112 12.73 7.74 -6.62
N GLN A 113 13.53 6.70 -6.39
CA GLN A 113 14.46 6.58 -5.26
C GLN A 113 13.78 6.69 -3.88
N ILE A 114 12.55 6.17 -3.76
CA ILE A 114 11.79 6.09 -2.51
C ILE A 114 11.77 4.65 -1.97
N SER A 115 11.15 4.44 -0.80
CA SER A 115 11.05 3.12 -0.17
C SER A 115 10.33 2.12 -1.07
N ALA A 116 11.04 1.08 -1.52
CA ALA A 116 10.53 0.11 -2.49
C ALA A 116 9.87 -1.13 -1.84
N ALA A 117 9.98 -1.31 -0.52
CA ALA A 117 9.37 -2.43 0.19
C ALA A 117 7.85 -2.30 0.19
N GLN A 118 7.34 -1.14 0.60
CA GLN A 118 5.92 -0.82 0.56
C GLN A 118 5.68 0.69 0.46
N PRO A 119 4.50 1.11 -0.05
CA PRO A 119 4.08 2.50 -0.01
C PRO A 119 4.18 3.05 1.42
N ARG A 120 4.95 4.12 1.58
CA ARG A 120 5.04 4.89 2.82
C ARG A 120 4.42 6.26 2.59
N THR A 121 4.01 6.90 3.68
CA THR A 121 3.35 8.23 3.66
C THR A 121 2.12 8.26 2.74
N ALA A 122 1.45 7.12 2.60
CA ALA A 122 0.28 6.99 1.74
C ALA A 122 -0.98 7.46 2.48
N HIS A 123 -1.82 8.22 1.80
CA HIS A 123 -3.19 8.55 2.21
C HIS A 123 -4.13 7.97 1.16
N ARG A 124 -5.00 7.01 1.53
CA ARG A 124 -5.97 6.37 0.61
C ARG A 124 -5.34 5.89 -0.72
N GLY A 125 -4.20 5.21 -0.64
CA GLY A 125 -3.47 4.73 -1.83
C GLY A 125 -2.70 5.79 -2.61
N VAL A 126 -2.70 7.05 -2.16
CA VAL A 126 -1.98 8.17 -2.78
C VAL A 126 -0.64 8.40 -2.09
N VAL A 127 0.45 8.41 -2.86
CA VAL A 127 1.79 8.81 -2.39
C VAL A 127 2.25 10.03 -3.18
N ILE A 128 2.53 11.14 -2.48
CA ILE A 128 3.06 12.36 -3.09
C ILE A 128 4.56 12.41 -2.86
N THR A 129 5.33 12.58 -3.92
CA THR A 129 6.79 12.72 -3.86
C THR A 129 7.31 13.65 -4.95
N ARG A 130 8.63 13.78 -5.06
CA ARG A 130 9.28 14.55 -6.12
C ARG A 130 10.17 13.67 -6.97
N HIS A 131 10.17 13.93 -8.27
CA HIS A 131 11.12 13.31 -9.17
C HIS A 131 12.56 13.70 -8.78
N PRO A 132 13.51 12.74 -8.66
CA PRO A 132 14.83 13.02 -8.10
C PRO A 132 15.61 14.09 -8.87
N GLN A 133 15.50 14.11 -10.21
CA GLN A 133 16.21 15.05 -11.09
C GLN A 133 15.46 16.37 -11.30
N SER A 134 14.23 16.34 -11.85
CA SER A 134 13.49 17.55 -12.21
C SER A 134 12.81 18.24 -11.03
N ARG A 135 12.64 17.56 -9.89
CA ARG A 135 11.88 18.01 -8.72
C ARG A 135 10.39 18.26 -8.99
N ALA A 136 9.88 17.83 -10.14
CA ALA A 136 8.45 17.80 -10.44
C ALA A 136 7.70 16.99 -9.38
N VAL A 137 6.48 17.40 -9.05
CA VAL A 137 5.64 16.67 -8.11
C VAL A 137 5.08 15.45 -8.82
N VAL A 138 5.27 14.28 -8.23
CA VAL A 138 4.77 13.00 -8.73
C VAL A 138 3.81 12.45 -7.68
N ILE A 139 2.57 12.22 -8.11
CA ILE A 139 1.47 11.71 -7.30
C ILE A 139 1.19 10.29 -7.78
N LEU A 140 1.64 9.30 -7.02
CA LEU A 140 1.32 7.90 -7.27
C LEU A 140 -0.07 7.63 -6.72
N VAL A 141 -0.95 7.03 -7.52
CA VAL A 141 -2.32 6.71 -7.10
C VAL A 141 -2.60 5.23 -7.32
N ASP A 142 -2.90 4.48 -6.26
CA ASP A 142 -3.25 3.07 -6.34
C ASP A 142 -4.59 2.90 -7.05
N ARG A 143 -4.58 2.22 -8.20
CA ARG A 143 -5.76 2.00 -9.06
C ARG A 143 -6.92 1.30 -8.34
N ARG A 144 -6.67 0.60 -7.24
CA ARG A 144 -7.70 -0.07 -6.42
C ARG A 144 -8.34 0.83 -5.36
N GLN A 145 -7.71 1.96 -5.04
CA GLN A 145 -8.16 2.90 -3.99
C GLN A 145 -8.47 4.30 -4.55
N ALA A 146 -8.52 4.43 -5.88
CA ALA A 146 -8.57 5.70 -6.59
C ALA A 146 -9.98 6.21 -6.92
N GLU A 147 -11.04 5.63 -6.33
CA GLU A 147 -12.41 6.04 -6.63
C GLU A 147 -12.62 7.53 -6.31
N GLY A 148 -13.12 8.29 -7.29
CA GLY A 148 -13.26 9.74 -7.21
C GLY A 148 -11.95 10.54 -7.35
N LEU A 149 -10.81 9.87 -7.54
CA LEU A 149 -9.50 10.50 -7.78
C LEU A 149 -9.02 10.30 -9.21
N LEU A 150 -9.22 9.12 -9.79
CA LEU A 150 -8.87 8.80 -11.18
C LEU A 150 -10.13 8.62 -12.05
N PRO A 151 -10.00 8.81 -13.39
CA PRO A 151 -11.03 8.40 -14.34
C PRO A 151 -11.36 6.90 -14.24
N ASP A 152 -12.61 6.52 -14.55
CA ASP A 152 -13.10 5.15 -14.40
C ASP A 152 -12.27 4.12 -15.18
N GLU A 153 -11.73 4.48 -16.34
CA GLU A 153 -10.88 3.62 -17.17
C GLU A 153 -9.54 3.27 -16.51
N GLU A 154 -9.08 4.09 -15.56
CA GLU A 154 -7.87 3.83 -14.79
C GLU A 154 -8.16 3.02 -13.52
N LEU A 155 -9.41 2.90 -13.08
CA LEU A 155 -9.75 2.17 -11.87
C LEU A 155 -9.66 0.66 -12.08
N TRP A 156 -9.07 -0.03 -11.10
CA TRP A 156 -9.13 -1.47 -11.00
C TRP A 156 -10.27 -1.84 -10.09
N ARG A 157 -11.25 -2.54 -10.66
CA ARG A 157 -12.43 -3.04 -9.94
C ARG A 157 -12.35 -4.56 -9.82
N PRO A 158 -12.91 -5.14 -8.75
CA PRO A 158 -13.00 -6.59 -8.62
C PRO A 158 -13.83 -7.17 -9.76
N HIS A 159 -13.51 -8.39 -10.19
CA HIS A 159 -14.30 -9.08 -11.20
C HIS A 159 -15.78 -9.17 -10.76
N PRO A 160 -16.76 -8.80 -11.61
CA PRO A 160 -18.16 -8.63 -11.20
C PRO A 160 -18.83 -9.94 -10.75
N ARG A 161 -18.34 -11.08 -11.23
CA ARG A 161 -18.81 -12.42 -10.85
C ARG A 161 -17.87 -13.12 -9.85
N ARG A 162 -17.00 -12.37 -9.18
CA ARG A 162 -16.12 -12.94 -8.15
C ARG A 162 -16.96 -13.50 -7.01
N GLN A 163 -16.58 -14.68 -6.54
CA GLN A 163 -17.04 -15.23 -5.27
C GLN A 163 -15.91 -15.16 -4.26
N VAL A 164 -16.23 -14.70 -3.05
CA VAL A 164 -15.28 -14.65 -1.92
C VAL A 164 -15.70 -15.72 -0.94
N GLY A 165 -14.74 -16.50 -0.45
CA GLY A 165 -15.03 -17.63 0.43
C GLY A 165 -13.81 -18.13 1.19
N LYS A 166 -14.10 -18.91 2.22
CA LYS A 166 -13.09 -19.52 3.10
C LYS A 166 -12.60 -20.83 2.51
N ALA A 167 -11.29 -20.96 2.36
CA ALA A 167 -10.68 -22.26 2.06
C ALA A 167 -10.83 -23.23 3.25
N GLY A 168 -10.50 -24.50 3.05
CA GLY A 168 -10.28 -25.43 4.16
C GLY A 168 -9.06 -24.99 5.02
N PRO A 169 -8.97 -25.42 6.29
CA PRO A 169 -7.75 -25.26 7.08
C PRO A 169 -6.53 -25.81 6.34
N GLY A 170 -5.51 -24.98 6.12
CA GLY A 170 -4.31 -25.36 5.38
C GLY A 170 -4.46 -25.50 3.86
N ASP A 171 -5.65 -25.27 3.30
CA ASP A 171 -5.89 -25.33 1.85
C ASP A 171 -5.41 -24.05 1.14
N SER A 172 -4.99 -24.21 -0.11
CA SER A 172 -4.72 -23.09 -1.03
C SER A 172 -5.99 -22.55 -1.68
N CYS A 173 -5.91 -21.35 -2.25
CA CYS A 173 -7.03 -20.78 -2.99
C CYS A 173 -7.24 -21.45 -4.35
N ASP A 174 -6.19 -22.01 -4.96
CA ASP A 174 -6.34 -22.84 -6.15
C ASP A 174 -7.26 -24.04 -5.88
N GLY A 175 -7.00 -24.78 -4.79
CA GLY A 175 -7.81 -25.91 -4.39
C GLY A 175 -9.24 -25.53 -4.02
N HIS A 176 -9.42 -24.41 -3.31
CA HIS A 176 -10.75 -23.90 -2.95
C HIS A 176 -11.56 -23.52 -4.20
N CYS A 177 -11.00 -22.72 -5.11
CA CYS A 177 -11.72 -22.27 -6.30
C CYS A 177 -12.02 -23.41 -7.27
N ALA A 178 -11.12 -24.39 -7.41
CA ALA A 178 -11.36 -25.56 -8.25
C ALA A 178 -12.59 -26.37 -7.80
N LYS A 179 -12.80 -26.51 -6.48
CA LYS A 179 -14.00 -27.17 -5.92
C LYS A 179 -15.31 -26.47 -6.30
N LEU A 180 -15.25 -25.17 -6.61
CA LEU A 180 -16.39 -24.35 -7.05
C LEU A 180 -16.56 -24.33 -8.59
N GLY A 181 -15.72 -25.03 -9.34
CA GLY A 181 -15.69 -24.91 -10.81
C GLY A 181 -15.21 -23.54 -11.30
N MET A 182 -14.37 -22.87 -10.50
CA MET A 182 -13.84 -21.53 -10.74
C MET A 182 -12.30 -21.56 -10.72
N ARG A 183 -11.65 -20.45 -11.10
CA ARG A 183 -10.19 -20.27 -10.94
C ARG A 183 -9.87 -19.20 -9.91
N CYS A 184 -8.73 -19.35 -9.24
CA CYS A 184 -8.16 -18.28 -8.45
C CYS A 184 -7.43 -17.29 -9.37
N GLU A 185 -7.55 -15.99 -9.08
CA GLU A 185 -6.75 -14.96 -9.73
C GLU A 185 -6.04 -14.12 -8.66
N ALA A 186 -4.71 -14.09 -8.69
CA ALA A 186 -3.91 -13.46 -7.63
C ALA A 186 -4.26 -11.96 -7.43
N LYS A 187 -4.58 -11.25 -8.52
CA LYS A 187 -5.00 -9.84 -8.46
C LYS A 187 -6.29 -9.63 -7.68
N GLU A 188 -7.17 -10.64 -7.65
CA GLU A 188 -8.44 -10.60 -6.93
C GLU A 188 -8.24 -10.79 -5.42
N LEU A 189 -7.17 -11.45 -5.01
CA LEU A 189 -6.81 -11.59 -3.59
C LEU A 189 -6.49 -10.23 -2.95
N GLU A 190 -5.93 -9.27 -3.70
CA GLU A 190 -5.64 -7.93 -3.19
C GLU A 190 -6.89 -7.16 -2.75
N PHE A 191 -8.02 -7.36 -3.43
CA PHE A 191 -9.28 -6.70 -3.07
C PHE A 191 -9.92 -7.27 -1.80
N VAL A 192 -9.55 -8.49 -1.40
CA VAL A 192 -10.01 -9.11 -0.15
C VAL A 192 -8.92 -9.12 0.93
N ASN A 193 -7.75 -8.54 0.64
CA ASN A 193 -6.64 -8.37 1.58
C ASN A 193 -6.86 -7.14 2.48
N ASN A 194 -7.97 -7.12 3.20
CA ASN A 194 -8.27 -6.10 4.20
C ASN A 194 -9.08 -6.72 5.34
N CYS A 195 -8.98 -6.08 6.51
CA CYS A 195 -9.60 -6.57 7.74
C CYS A 195 -11.14 -6.67 7.61
N GLU A 196 -11.78 -5.73 6.92
CA GLU A 196 -13.23 -5.73 6.74
C GLU A 196 -13.71 -6.96 5.95
N ALA A 197 -12.99 -7.32 4.88
CA ALA A 197 -13.29 -8.52 4.09
C ALA A 197 -13.10 -9.80 4.90
N LEU A 198 -12.05 -9.88 5.72
CA LEU A 198 -11.82 -11.01 6.62
C LEU A 198 -12.89 -11.12 7.70
N GLN A 199 -13.29 -10.02 8.34
CA GLN A 199 -14.30 -10.00 9.39
C GLN A 199 -15.71 -10.37 8.91
N LYS A 200 -15.98 -10.27 7.60
CA LYS A 200 -17.22 -10.79 7.01
C LYS A 200 -17.30 -12.31 7.01
N GLU A 201 -16.14 -12.98 6.97
CA GLU A 201 -16.05 -14.43 6.86
C GLU A 201 -15.57 -15.12 8.14
N PHE A 202 -14.75 -14.44 8.94
CA PHE A 202 -14.10 -14.96 10.14
C PHE A 202 -14.47 -14.14 11.37
N LEU A 203 -14.39 -14.77 12.54
CA LEU A 203 -14.67 -14.10 13.81
C LEU A 203 -13.58 -13.07 14.18
N CYS A 204 -12.33 -13.33 13.80
CA CYS A 204 -11.19 -12.48 14.10
C CYS A 204 -11.15 -12.10 15.59
N GLU A 205 -11.22 -13.08 16.50
CA GLU A 205 -11.44 -12.87 17.93
C GLU A 205 -10.34 -12.00 18.56
N ASP A 206 -9.10 -12.13 18.08
CA ASP A 206 -7.99 -11.26 18.49
C ASP A 206 -7.74 -10.10 17.50
N GLY A 207 -8.78 -9.72 16.77
CA GLY A 207 -8.77 -8.64 15.79
C GLY A 207 -7.96 -8.95 14.54
N CYS A 208 -7.39 -7.89 13.96
CA CYS A 208 -6.63 -7.97 12.73
C CYS A 208 -5.16 -7.63 12.94
N GLY A 209 -4.28 -8.44 12.36
CA GLY A 209 -2.83 -8.30 12.40
C GLY A 209 -2.24 -8.10 11.00
N HIS A 210 -1.14 -7.34 10.91
CA HIS A 210 -0.34 -7.31 9.69
C HIS A 210 0.79 -8.33 9.81
N GLN A 211 0.92 -9.18 8.81
CA GLN A 211 1.98 -10.18 8.74
C GLN A 211 2.55 -10.27 7.33
N VAL A 212 3.72 -10.90 7.21
CA VAL A 212 4.40 -11.11 5.94
C VAL A 212 4.20 -12.56 5.52
N GLY A 213 3.49 -12.77 4.41
CA GLY A 213 3.18 -14.10 3.89
C GLY A 213 2.40 -14.02 2.59
N GLN A 214 2.66 -14.94 1.66
CA GLN A 214 1.93 -15.02 0.38
C GLN A 214 0.58 -15.74 0.51
N GLU A 215 0.40 -16.46 1.62
CA GLU A 215 -0.83 -17.14 2.03
C GLU A 215 -1.87 -16.18 2.61
N ILE A 216 -1.47 -14.98 2.95
CA ILE A 216 -2.32 -13.92 3.49
C ILE A 216 -3.09 -13.31 2.30
N PRO A 217 -4.39 -12.96 2.41
CA PRO A 217 -5.22 -12.88 3.62
C PRO A 217 -5.67 -14.24 4.16
N ALA A 218 -5.58 -14.40 5.48
CA ALA A 218 -5.95 -15.63 6.17
C ALA A 218 -6.30 -15.39 7.65
N TYR A 219 -7.07 -16.30 8.23
CA TYR A 219 -7.34 -16.37 9.67
C TYR A 219 -6.46 -17.45 10.32
N VAL A 220 -5.93 -17.18 11.52
CA VAL A 220 -5.08 -18.13 12.26
C VAL A 220 -5.93 -18.95 13.22
N HIS A 221 -6.22 -20.20 12.88
CA HIS A 221 -7.05 -21.07 13.72
C HIS A 221 -6.25 -21.84 14.79
N ASP A 222 -4.92 -21.88 14.68
CA ASP A 222 -4.04 -22.52 15.66
C ASP A 222 -3.81 -21.61 16.88
N ARG A 223 -4.26 -22.06 18.05
CA ARG A 223 -4.13 -21.34 19.32
C ARG A 223 -2.70 -21.31 19.87
N GLY A 224 -1.78 -22.10 19.33
CA GLY A 224 -0.37 -22.12 19.74
C GLY A 224 0.49 -21.02 19.11
N ARG A 225 -0.08 -20.13 18.28
CA ARG A 225 0.64 -19.07 17.58
C ARG A 225 0.52 -17.74 18.30
N ASP A 226 1.55 -16.90 18.16
CA ASP A 226 1.52 -15.51 18.64
C ASP A 226 0.40 -14.68 17.99
N THR A 227 -0.05 -15.09 16.81
CA THR A 227 -1.14 -14.48 16.04
C THR A 227 -2.44 -15.28 16.10
N ALA A 228 -2.58 -16.18 17.09
CA ALA A 228 -3.76 -17.01 17.27
C ALA A 228 -5.05 -16.20 17.23
N LEU A 229 -6.04 -16.69 16.49
CA LEU A 229 -7.37 -16.10 16.34
C LEU A 229 -7.37 -14.69 15.71
N GLN A 230 -6.25 -14.27 15.11
CA GLN A 230 -6.17 -13.03 14.33
C GLN A 230 -6.53 -13.27 12.86
N CYS A 231 -7.13 -12.24 12.26
CA CYS A 231 -7.25 -12.10 10.82
C CYS A 231 -6.04 -11.34 10.27
N LEU A 232 -5.27 -12.00 9.42
CA LEU A 232 -4.01 -11.49 8.89
C LEU A 232 -4.23 -10.82 7.54
N VAL A 233 -3.63 -9.64 7.38
CA VAL A 233 -3.49 -8.91 6.12
C VAL A 233 -2.02 -8.61 5.86
N THR A 234 -1.66 -8.35 4.61
CA THR A 234 -0.24 -8.12 4.24
C THR A 234 -0.07 -6.91 3.34
N ASP A 235 0.89 -6.04 3.65
CA ASP A 235 1.32 -4.88 2.85
C ASP A 235 2.74 -5.09 2.25
N ASP A 236 3.50 -6.06 2.75
CA ASP A 236 4.84 -6.40 2.26
C ASP A 236 4.86 -7.52 1.19
N ALA A 237 4.07 -8.60 1.34
CA ALA A 237 4.08 -9.73 0.40
C ALA A 237 2.87 -9.69 -0.55
N ILE A 238 3.08 -10.02 -1.84
CA ILE A 238 1.97 -10.16 -2.79
C ILE A 238 1.33 -11.55 -2.61
N PRO A 239 0.02 -11.64 -2.30
CA PRO A 239 -0.71 -12.89 -2.19
C PRO A 239 -0.62 -13.71 -3.47
N THR A 240 -0.43 -15.03 -3.31
CA THR A 240 -0.45 -15.98 -4.43
C THR A 240 -1.51 -17.03 -4.21
N CYS A 241 -2.09 -17.59 -5.27
CA CYS A 241 -3.19 -18.55 -5.14
C CYS A 241 -2.76 -19.91 -4.55
N SER A 242 -1.51 -20.32 -4.80
CA SER A 242 -0.98 -21.62 -4.39
C SER A 242 -0.43 -21.66 -2.97
N ALA A 243 -0.03 -20.50 -2.43
CA ALA A 243 0.49 -20.42 -1.07
C ALA A 243 -0.55 -20.92 -0.06
N HIS A 244 -0.08 -21.58 0.98
CA HIS A 244 -0.91 -22.06 2.08
C HIS A 244 0.00 -22.37 3.25
N VAL A 245 -0.56 -22.29 4.45
CA VAL A 245 0.13 -22.67 5.68
C VAL A 245 -0.85 -23.50 6.51
N PRO A 246 -0.43 -24.67 7.04
CA PRO A 246 -1.34 -25.60 7.74
C PRO A 246 -2.14 -24.97 8.89
N VAL A 247 -1.60 -23.94 9.54
CA VAL A 247 -2.17 -23.31 10.74
C VAL A 247 -3.12 -22.14 10.44
N THR A 248 -3.38 -21.87 9.16
CA THR A 248 -4.24 -20.77 8.73
C THR A 248 -5.37 -21.24 7.81
N THR A 249 -6.42 -20.44 7.73
CA THR A 249 -7.55 -20.63 6.82
C THR A 249 -7.62 -19.42 5.91
N ARG A 250 -7.41 -19.62 4.60
CA ARG A 250 -7.33 -18.53 3.64
C ARG A 250 -8.69 -17.91 3.33
N LEU A 251 -8.70 -16.59 3.12
CA LEU A 251 -9.77 -15.91 2.40
C LEU A 251 -9.44 -15.90 0.92
N CYS A 252 -10.27 -16.55 0.11
CA CYS A 252 -10.05 -16.72 -1.31
C CYS A 252 -11.03 -15.90 -2.13
N ALA A 253 -10.56 -15.50 -3.32
CA ALA A 253 -11.31 -14.77 -4.32
C ALA A 253 -11.31 -15.57 -5.62
N CYS A 254 -12.43 -16.22 -5.92
CA CYS A 254 -12.62 -17.08 -7.08
C CYS A 254 -13.34 -16.34 -8.19
N VAL A 255 -12.86 -16.49 -9.42
CA VAL A 255 -13.47 -15.91 -10.62
C VAL A 255 -13.87 -17.02 -11.60
N PRO A 256 -14.87 -16.80 -12.46
CA PRO A 256 -15.23 -17.76 -13.50
C PRO A 256 -14.01 -18.14 -14.34
N LEU A 257 -13.99 -19.40 -14.81
CA LEU A 257 -12.99 -19.91 -15.73
C LEU A 257 -12.91 -19.06 -17.00
#